data_AF-A0A8T6LZ88-F1
#
_entry.id   AF-A0A8T6LZ88-F1
#
_cell.length_a   1.000
_cell.length_b   1.000
_cell.length_c   1.000
_cell.angle_alpha   90.00
_cell.angle_beta   90.00
_cell.angle_gamma   90.00
#
_symmetry.space_group_name_H-M   'P 1'
#
loop_
_entity.id
_entity.type
_entity.pdbx_description
1 polymer ?
#
loop_
_entity_poly.entity_id
_entity_poly.type
_entity_poly.pdbx_seq_one_letter_code
_entity_poly.pdbx_strand_id
1 'polypeptide(L)'
;MRPTLMSDDALLATRRLRLKIALEDLREMKGFGTELVTIIIPPDRQVSDARSLLQNEHGQAANIKSKGTRKNVQGAIESALSTLSKYKNAGEHGIALFVGSIIIGNN
;
A
#
# COMPACT_ATOMS: atom_id res chain seq x y z
N MET A 1 0.68 26.89 -31.32
CA MET A 1 0.18 27.65 -30.16
C MET A 1 -0.05 26.65 -29.03
N ARG A 2 0.81 26.63 -28.00
CA ARG A 2 0.72 25.68 -26.87
C ARG A 2 -0.07 26.34 -25.73
N PRO A 3 -1.27 25.88 -25.37
CA PRO A 3 -1.86 26.18 -24.07
C PRO A 3 -1.42 25.06 -23.12
N THR A 4 -0.25 25.18 -22.47
CA THR A 4 0.34 24.01 -21.75
C THR A 4 0.96 24.30 -20.39
N LEU A 5 0.58 25.38 -19.69
CA LEU A 5 1.00 25.57 -18.29
C LEU A 5 -0.20 25.57 -17.32
N MET A 6 -1.22 26.39 -17.58
CA MET A 6 -2.38 26.49 -16.69
C MET A 6 -3.23 25.21 -16.60
N SER A 7 -3.25 24.39 -17.66
CA SER A 7 -3.97 23.09 -17.67
C SER A 7 -3.29 22.03 -16.80
N ASP A 8 -1.96 22.03 -16.80
CA ASP A 8 -1.15 21.01 -16.15
C ASP A 8 -1.11 21.26 -14.64
N ASP A 9 -1.06 22.54 -14.24
CA ASP A 9 -1.20 22.96 -12.85
C ASP A 9 -2.58 22.59 -12.27
N ALA A 10 -3.65 22.81 -13.03
CA ALA A 10 -5.01 22.44 -12.61
C ALA A 10 -5.17 20.92 -12.45
N LEU A 11 -4.57 20.13 -13.34
CA LEU A 11 -4.55 18.68 -13.26
C LEU A 11 -3.75 18.18 -12.04
N LEU A 12 -2.56 18.76 -11.81
CA LEU A 12 -1.73 18.45 -10.65
C LEU A 12 -2.44 18.81 -9.34
N ALA A 13 -3.10 19.98 -9.27
CA ALA A 13 -3.90 20.38 -8.12
C ALA A 13 -5.02 19.38 -7.83
N THR A 14 -5.73 18.96 -8.88
CA THR A 14 -6.80 17.94 -8.76
C THR A 14 -6.26 16.60 -8.28
N ARG A 15 -5.12 16.14 -8.81
CA ARG A 15 -4.47 14.89 -8.36
C ARG A 15 -4.03 14.97 -6.90
N ARG A 16 -3.43 16.10 -6.49
CA ARG A 16 -3.03 16.34 -5.08
C ARG A 16 -4.24 16.33 -4.15
N LEU A 17 -5.35 16.94 -4.54
CA LEU A 17 -6.57 16.93 -3.74
C LEU A 17 -7.12 15.51 -3.55
N ARG A 18 -7.21 14.72 -4.62
CA ARG A 18 -7.65 13.31 -4.51
C ARG A 18 -6.74 12.48 -3.62
N LEU A 19 -5.42 12.66 -3.75
CA LEU A 19 -4.46 11.99 -2.89
C LEU A 19 -4.66 12.40 -1.42
N LYS A 20 -4.84 13.69 -1.15
CA LYS A 20 -5.10 14.18 0.21
C LYS A 20 -6.34 13.52 0.80
N ILE A 21 -7.45 13.48 0.06
CA ILE A 21 -8.70 12.85 0.52
C ILE A 21 -8.46 11.36 0.82
N ALA A 22 -7.83 10.63 -0.10
CA ALA A 22 -7.52 9.21 0.11
C ALA A 22 -6.63 8.95 1.33
N LEU A 23 -5.67 9.86 1.62
CA LEU A 23 -4.82 9.75 2.80
C LEU A 23 -5.58 10.06 4.10
N GLU A 24 -6.52 11.00 4.07
CA GLU A 24 -7.39 11.25 5.22
C GLU A 24 -8.28 10.03 5.50
N ASP A 25 -8.88 9.44 4.48
CA ASP A 25 -9.69 8.22 4.60
C ASP A 25 -8.84 7.06 5.17
N LEU A 26 -7.63 6.87 4.66
CA LEU A 26 -6.69 5.84 5.17
C LEU A 26 -6.31 6.08 6.63
N ARG A 27 -6.17 7.35 7.07
CA ARG A 27 -5.83 7.70 8.44
C ARG A 27 -6.95 7.35 9.43
N GLU A 28 -8.19 7.35 8.97
CA GLU A 28 -9.35 6.99 9.79
C GLU A 28 -9.55 5.47 9.92
N MET A 29 -8.94 4.68 9.03
CA MET A 29 -9.03 3.22 9.07
C MET A 29 -8.37 2.65 10.33
N LYS A 30 -9.10 1.79 11.05
CA LYS A 30 -8.61 1.08 12.23
C LYS A 30 -8.71 -0.44 12.03
N GLY A 31 -7.58 -1.13 12.21
CA GLY A 31 -7.52 -2.58 12.31
C GLY A 31 -7.62 -3.06 13.78
N PHE A 32 -7.79 -4.37 14.00
CA PHE A 32 -7.79 -4.96 15.34
C PHE A 32 -6.38 -5.09 15.98
N GLY A 33 -5.33 -4.63 15.28
CA GLY A 33 -3.93 -4.76 15.71
C GLY A 33 -2.95 -4.47 14.58
N THR A 34 -1.92 -5.30 14.41
CA THR A 34 -0.87 -5.17 13.38
C THR A 34 -1.33 -5.71 12.01
N GLU A 35 -2.46 -5.22 11.50
CA GLU A 35 -3.13 -5.81 10.33
C GLU A 35 -3.15 -4.87 9.12
N LEU A 36 -2.52 -3.70 9.27
CA LEU A 36 -2.34 -2.71 8.22
C LEU A 36 -0.85 -2.70 7.83
N VAL A 37 -0.58 -3.06 6.59
CA VAL A 37 0.75 -3.10 5.99
C VAL A 37 0.86 -1.95 5.01
N THR A 38 1.90 -1.14 5.19
CA THR A 38 2.26 -0.06 4.25
C THR A 38 3.65 -0.34 3.69
N ILE A 39 3.78 -0.25 2.37
CA ILE A 39 5.04 -0.43 1.65
C ILE A 39 5.23 0.77 0.74
N ILE A 40 6.41 1.38 0.84
CA ILE A 40 6.83 2.46 -0.05
C ILE A 40 8.08 1.97 -0.80
N ILE A 41 7.96 1.88 -2.12
CA ILE A 41 9.02 1.48 -3.03
C ILE A 41 9.42 2.74 -3.81
N PRO A 42 10.57 3.35 -3.51
CA PRO A 42 11.05 4.50 -4.27
C PRO A 42 11.46 4.09 -5.71
N PRO A 43 11.55 5.05 -6.66
CA PRO A 43 11.86 4.78 -8.07
C PRO A 43 13.16 4.01 -8.32
N ASP A 44 14.15 4.17 -7.44
CA ASP A 44 15.48 3.58 -7.50
C ASP A 44 15.54 2.15 -6.95
N ARG A 45 14.47 1.66 -6.33
CA ARG A 45 14.39 0.32 -5.75
C ARG A 45 13.59 -0.63 -6.64
N GLN A 46 14.07 -1.86 -6.79
CA GLN A 46 13.37 -2.86 -7.57
C GLN A 46 12.16 -3.42 -6.81
N VAL A 47 11.06 -3.65 -7.54
CA VAL A 47 9.85 -4.30 -6.99
C VAL A 47 10.16 -5.72 -6.51
N SER A 48 11.10 -6.43 -7.15
CA SER A 48 11.58 -7.75 -6.72
C SER A 48 12.14 -7.72 -5.30
N ASP A 49 12.93 -6.71 -4.93
CA ASP A 49 13.51 -6.58 -3.59
C ASP A 49 12.42 -6.41 -2.53
N ALA A 50 11.41 -5.58 -2.83
CA ALA A 50 10.26 -5.40 -1.95
C ALA A 50 9.46 -6.71 -1.80
N ARG A 51 9.27 -7.46 -2.90
CA ARG A 51 8.61 -8.78 -2.85
C ARG A 51 9.40 -9.78 -2.01
N SER A 52 10.72 -9.81 -2.12
CA SER A 52 11.57 -10.71 -1.33
C SER A 52 11.50 -10.38 0.16
N LEU A 53 11.54 -9.09 0.52
CA LEU A 53 11.34 -8.63 1.89
C LEU A 53 9.99 -9.12 2.44
N LEU A 54 8.91 -8.94 1.69
CA LEU A 54 7.58 -9.37 2.12
C LEU A 54 7.45 -10.89 2.29
N GLN A 55 8.10 -11.68 1.45
CA GLN A 55 8.13 -13.14 1.63
C GLN A 55 8.83 -13.54 2.93
N ASN A 56 9.92 -12.86 3.29
CA ASN A 56 10.60 -13.08 4.56
C ASN A 56 9.70 -12.68 5.74
N GLU A 57 9.04 -11.51 5.68
CA GLU A 57 8.09 -11.06 6.70
C GLU A 57 6.89 -11.99 6.85
N HIS A 58 6.39 -12.56 5.73
CA HIS A 58 5.33 -13.57 5.76
C HIS A 58 5.74 -14.82 6.53
N GLY A 59 6.97 -15.30 6.31
CA GLY A 59 7.55 -16.41 7.04
C GLY A 59 7.71 -16.11 8.53
N GLN A 60 8.19 -14.91 8.88
CA GLN A 60 8.30 -14.47 10.27
C GLN A 60 6.94 -14.37 10.97
N ALA A 61 5.91 -13.91 10.25
CA ALA A 61 4.55 -13.81 10.78
C ALA A 61 3.97 -15.16 11.20
N ALA A 62 4.49 -16.29 10.70
CA ALA A 62 4.06 -17.63 11.12
C ALA A 62 4.27 -17.88 12.64
N ASN A 63 5.23 -17.18 13.24
CA ASN A 63 5.58 -17.29 14.67
C ASN A 63 4.66 -16.49 15.60
N ILE A 64 3.70 -15.73 15.06
CA ILE A 64 2.72 -15.00 15.87
C ILE A 64 1.84 -16.00 16.64
N LYS A 65 1.78 -15.83 17.97
CA LYS A 65 1.06 -16.75 18.88
C LYS A 65 -0.46 -16.71 18.68
N SER A 66 -1.02 -15.52 18.48
CA SER A 66 -2.46 -15.33 18.23
C SER A 66 -2.84 -15.85 16.85
N LYS A 67 -3.71 -16.86 16.78
CA LYS A 67 -4.16 -17.45 15.51
C LYS A 67 -4.84 -16.43 14.59
N GLY A 68 -5.69 -15.57 15.15
CA GLY A 68 -6.40 -14.53 14.39
C GLY A 68 -5.43 -13.50 13.82
N THR A 69 -4.59 -12.92 14.69
CA THR A 69 -3.59 -11.92 14.28
C THR A 69 -2.62 -12.49 13.25
N ARG A 70 -2.14 -13.72 13.42
CA ARG A 70 -1.28 -14.40 12.46
C ARG A 70 -1.93 -14.49 11.07
N LYS A 71 -3.18 -14.97 11.02
CA LYS A 71 -3.93 -15.10 9.75
C LYS A 71 -4.08 -13.74 9.07
N ASN A 72 -4.43 -12.70 9.83
CA ASN A 72 -4.68 -11.37 9.28
C ASN A 72 -3.38 -10.71 8.77
N VAL A 73 -2.27 -10.84 9.50
CA VAL A 73 -0.94 -10.36 9.07
C VAL A 73 -0.51 -11.08 7.79
N GLN A 74 -0.55 -12.41 7.77
CA GLN A 74 -0.14 -13.19 6.59
C GLN A 74 -1.02 -12.87 5.37
N GLY A 75 -2.33 -12.76 5.55
CA GLY A 75 -3.25 -12.38 4.48
C GLY A 75 -3.03 -10.97 3.93
N ALA A 76 -2.69 -10.00 4.79
CA ALA A 76 -2.32 -8.66 4.34
C ALA A 76 -1.03 -8.69 3.50
N ILE A 77 -0.01 -9.43 3.93
CA ILE A 77 1.25 -9.57 3.18
C ILE A 77 1.02 -10.29 1.85
N GLU A 78 0.21 -11.35 1.81
CA GLU A 78 -0.17 -12.05 0.58
C GLU A 78 -0.89 -11.12 -0.41
N SER A 79 -1.78 -10.25 0.11
CA SER A 79 -2.48 -9.23 -0.70
C SER A 79 -1.49 -8.21 -1.29
N ALA A 80 -0.47 -7.81 -0.52
CA ALA A 80 0.60 -6.96 -1.02
C ALA A 80 1.40 -7.65 -2.14
N LEU A 81 1.83 -8.89 -1.92
CA LEU A 81 2.60 -9.69 -2.88
C LEU A 81 1.83 -9.90 -4.19
N SER A 82 0.54 -10.25 -4.10
CA SER A 82 -0.34 -10.40 -5.26
C SER A 82 -0.46 -9.09 -6.05
N THR A 83 -0.61 -7.96 -5.36
CA THR A 83 -0.67 -6.64 -6.01
C THR A 83 0.65 -6.30 -6.70
N LEU A 84 1.79 -6.46 -6.02
CA LEU A 84 3.12 -6.17 -6.57
C LEU A 84 3.50 -7.08 -7.74
N SER A 85 2.93 -8.30 -7.84
CA SER A 85 3.20 -9.22 -8.94
C SER A 85 2.82 -8.65 -10.32
N LYS A 86 1.89 -7.68 -10.36
CA LYS A 86 1.42 -7.01 -11.57
C LYS A 86 2.38 -5.93 -12.08
N TYR A 87 3.37 -5.53 -11.27
CA TYR A 87 4.29 -4.45 -11.57
C TYR A 87 5.69 -5.00 -11.90
N LYS A 88 6.25 -4.57 -13.04
CA LYS A 88 7.61 -4.93 -13.45
C LYS A 88 8.69 -4.09 -12.73
N ASN A 89 8.39 -2.82 -12.45
CA ASN A 89 9.26 -1.88 -11.75
C ASN A 89 8.41 -0.84 -10.99
N ALA A 90 9.06 0.02 -10.20
CA ALA A 90 8.38 1.02 -9.37
C ALA A 90 7.93 2.28 -10.14
N GLY A 91 8.31 2.43 -11.41
CA GLY A 91 8.06 3.63 -12.21
C GLY A 91 8.82 4.87 -11.72
N GLU A 92 8.61 6.00 -12.40
CA GLU A 92 9.34 7.26 -12.15
C GLU A 92 9.02 7.92 -10.80
N HIS A 93 7.87 7.59 -10.20
CA HIS A 93 7.41 8.19 -8.94
C HIS A 93 7.38 7.18 -7.78
N GLY A 94 7.78 5.94 -8.03
CA GLY A 94 7.69 4.87 -7.05
C GLY A 94 6.26 4.35 -6.86
N ILE A 95 6.12 3.46 -5.89
CA ILE A 95 4.85 2.84 -5.51
C ILE A 95 4.66 3.00 -4.01
N ALA A 96 3.50 3.54 -3.61
CA ALA A 96 3.01 3.44 -2.24
C ALA A 96 1.82 2.47 -2.23
N LEU A 97 1.93 1.40 -1.45
CA LEU A 97 0.92 0.35 -1.34
C LEU A 97 0.45 0.24 0.11
N PHE A 98 -0.86 0.36 0.29
CA PHE A 98 -1.54 0.22 1.57
C PHE A 98 -2.47 -0.98 1.47
N VAL A 99 -2.27 -2.00 2.29
CA VAL A 99 -3.12 -3.19 2.34
C VAL A 99 -3.39 -3.56 3.78
N GLY A 100 -4.51 -4.21 4.04
CA GLY A 100 -4.80 -4.67 5.39
C GLY A 100 -6.24 -5.09 5.57
N SER A 101 -6.52 -5.60 6.76
CA SER A 101 -7.88 -5.91 7.19
C SER A 101 -8.39 -4.78 8.08
N ILE A 102 -9.56 -4.25 7.78
CA ILE A 102 -10.24 -3.23 8.58
C ILE A 102 -11.45 -3.83 9.27
N ILE A 103 -11.80 -3.27 10.44
CA ILE A 103 -13.04 -3.62 11.13
C ILE A 103 -14.17 -2.89 10.44
N ILE A 104 -14.98 -3.60 9.67
CA ILE A 104 -16.27 -3.08 9.24
C ILE A 104 -17.23 -3.45 10.35
N GLY A 105 -17.62 -2.47 11.17
CA GLY A 105 -18.57 -2.67 12.26
C GLY A 105 -19.86 -3.31 11.71
N ASN A 106 -20.28 -4.42 12.32
CA ASN A 106 -21.58 -5.03 12.07
C ASN A 106 -22.63 -4.04 12.60
N ASN A 107 -23.44 -3.46 11.72
CA ASN A 107 -24.66 -2.76 12.12
C ASN A 107 -25.77 -3.78 12.36
#